data_AF-A0A2K5V1P9-F1
#
_entry.id   AF-A0A2K5V1P9-F1
#
_cell.length_a   1.000
_cell.length_b   1.000
_cell.length_c   1.000
_cell.angle_alpha   90.00
_cell.angle_beta   90.00
_cell.angle_gamma   90.00
#
_symmetry.space_group_name_H-M   'P 1'
#
loop_
_entity.id
_entity.type
_entity.pdbx_description
1 polymer ?
#
loop_
_entity_poly.entity_id
_entity_poly.type
_entity_poly.pdbx_seq_one_letter_code
_entity_poly.pdbx_strand_id
1 'polypeptide(L)'
;MSFSGKYQLQSQENFESFMKAIGLPEELIQKGKDIKSVTEIVQNGKHFKFTITAGSKVIQNEFTVGEESELETMTGEKVKTVVQLEGNNKLVTTFKNIKSVTELNGDIITNVSWCSEPVASRA
;
A
#
# COMPACT_ATOMS: atom_id res chain seq x y z
N MET A 1 -18.58 -7.46 4.00
CA MET A 1 -18.00 -6.74 2.85
C MET A 1 -16.65 -7.37 2.57
N SER A 2 -16.36 -7.68 1.31
CA SER A 2 -15.04 -8.15 0.91
C SER A 2 -14.29 -7.02 0.24
N PHE A 3 -12.98 -6.96 0.44
CA PHE A 3 -12.11 -6.09 -0.35
C PHE A 3 -11.95 -6.58 -1.79
N SER A 4 -12.47 -7.77 -2.12
CA SER A 4 -12.40 -8.33 -3.46
C SER A 4 -13.04 -7.39 -4.48
N GLY A 5 -12.24 -6.91 -5.42
CA GLY A 5 -12.68 -5.92 -6.38
C GLY A 5 -11.52 -5.33 -7.18
N LYS A 6 -11.85 -4.53 -8.19
CA LYS A 6 -10.90 -3.83 -9.03
C LYS A 6 -11.10 -2.33 -8.84
N TYR A 7 -10.08 -1.66 -8.34
CA TYR A 7 -10.12 -0.26 -7.95
C TYR A 7 -9.17 0.52 -8.86
N GLN A 8 -9.63 1.65 -9.37
CA GLN A 8 -8.80 2.56 -10.17
C GLN A 8 -8.50 3.80 -9.34
N LEU A 9 -7.25 4.25 -9.40
CA LEU A 9 -6.82 5.48 -8.76
C LEU A 9 -7.64 6.67 -9.31
N GLN A 10 -8.35 7.36 -8.42
CA GLN A 10 -9.16 8.54 -8.73
C GLN A 10 -8.38 9.83 -8.45
N SER A 11 -7.79 9.93 -7.27
CA SER A 11 -6.87 11.01 -6.90
C SER A 11 -5.77 10.47 -6.01
N GLN A 12 -4.67 11.22 -5.94
CA GLN A 12 -3.59 10.99 -5.00
C GLN A 12 -3.05 12.34 -4.53
N GLU A 13 -2.75 12.45 -3.24
CA GLU A 13 -2.15 13.64 -2.64
C GLU A 13 -0.78 13.29 -2.09
N ASN A 14 0.18 14.22 -2.16
CA ASN A 14 1.53 14.06 -1.64
C ASN A 14 2.32 12.86 -2.20
N PHE A 15 1.90 12.29 -3.34
CA PHE A 15 2.55 11.14 -3.97
C PHE A 15 4.04 11.37 -4.22
N GLU A 16 4.41 12.51 -4.81
CA GLU A 16 5.82 12.80 -5.12
C GLU A 16 6.67 12.90 -3.85
N SER A 17 6.17 13.60 -2.84
CA SER A 17 6.89 13.79 -1.57
C SER A 17 7.06 12.46 -0.83
N PHE A 18 6.01 11.64 -0.78
CA PHE A 18 6.07 10.32 -0.14
C PHE A 18 7.00 9.37 -0.90
N MET A 19 6.88 9.30 -2.23
CA MET A 19 7.72 8.43 -3.05
C MET A 19 9.21 8.81 -2.95
N LYS A 20 9.51 10.11 -2.88
CA LYS A 20 10.87 10.59 -2.66
C LYS A 20 11.39 10.23 -1.26
N ALA A 21 10.56 10.34 -0.24
CA ALA A 21 10.92 9.98 1.14
C ALA A 21 11.23 8.48 1.31
N ILE A 22 10.55 7.61 0.56
CA ILE A 22 10.83 6.16 0.57
C ILE A 22 11.98 5.74 -0.36
N GLY A 23 12.60 6.69 -1.08
CA GLY A 23 13.76 6.44 -1.94
C GLY A 23 13.44 6.01 -3.37
N LEU A 24 12.23 6.26 -3.88
CA LEU A 24 11.90 6.01 -5.28
C LEU A 24 12.66 7.03 -6.18
N PRO A 25 13.30 6.60 -7.29
CA PRO A 25 13.93 7.51 -8.23
C PRO A 25 12.94 8.52 -8.82
N GLU A 26 13.32 9.80 -8.93
CA GLU A 26 12.46 10.87 -9.45
C GLU A 26 11.89 10.56 -10.84
N GLU A 27 12.63 9.86 -11.69
CA GLU A 27 12.15 9.43 -13.01
C GLU A 27 10.92 8.52 -12.92
N LEU A 28 10.90 7.58 -11.96
CA LEU A 28 9.76 6.69 -11.73
C LEU A 28 8.59 7.44 -11.09
N ILE A 29 8.88 8.41 -10.22
CA ILE A 29 7.86 9.28 -9.61
C ILE A 29 7.14 10.09 -10.69
N GLN A 30 7.89 10.75 -11.58
CA GLN A 30 7.34 11.55 -12.66
C GLN A 30 6.55 10.71 -13.66
N LYS A 31 7.00 9.48 -13.96
CA LYS A 31 6.23 8.54 -14.78
C LYS A 31 4.96 8.08 -14.07
N GLY A 32 5.03 7.82 -12.77
CA GLY A 32 3.92 7.27 -11.98
C GLY A 32 2.83 8.28 -11.62
N LYS A 33 3.14 9.58 -11.52
CA LYS A 33 2.22 10.59 -10.99
C LYS A 33 0.95 10.78 -11.81
N ASP A 34 1.06 10.64 -13.14
CA ASP A 34 -0.04 10.83 -14.10
C ASP A 34 -0.69 9.49 -14.50
N ILE A 35 -0.13 8.37 -14.04
CA ILE A 35 -0.64 7.03 -14.35
C ILE A 35 -1.79 6.69 -13.41
N LYS A 36 -2.95 6.38 -14.01
CA LYS A 36 -4.07 5.80 -13.28
C LYS A 36 -3.76 4.34 -12.94
N SER A 37 -3.16 4.09 -11.78
CA SER A 37 -2.91 2.74 -11.33
C SER A 37 -4.21 1.99 -11.08
N VAL A 38 -4.24 0.72 -11.43
CA VAL A 38 -5.36 -0.18 -11.20
C VAL A 38 -4.92 -1.21 -10.16
N THR A 39 -5.64 -1.26 -9.04
CA THR A 39 -5.41 -2.20 -7.95
C THR A 39 -6.51 -3.23 -7.95
N GLU A 40 -6.17 -4.47 -8.24
CA GLU A 40 -7.06 -5.61 -8.08
C GLU A 40 -6.76 -6.29 -6.75
N ILE A 41 -7.80 -6.53 -5.97
CA ILE A 41 -7.71 -7.19 -4.68
C ILE A 41 -8.54 -8.46 -4.75
N VAL A 42 -7.98 -9.57 -4.29
CA VAL A 42 -8.66 -10.85 -4.14
C VAL A 42 -8.54 -11.27 -2.68
N GLN A 43 -9.67 -11.28 -1.98
CA GLN A 43 -9.76 -11.73 -0.60
C GLN A 43 -10.33 -13.16 -0.54
N ASN A 44 -9.55 -14.08 -0.01
CA ASN A 44 -9.93 -15.47 0.30
C ASN A 44 -9.83 -15.70 1.81
N GLY A 45 -10.89 -15.35 2.54
CA GLY A 45 -10.92 -15.43 4.00
C GLY A 45 -9.91 -14.47 4.63
N LYS A 46 -8.82 -15.01 5.19
CA LYS A 46 -7.70 -14.24 5.77
C LYS A 46 -6.56 -13.98 4.77
N HIS A 47 -6.56 -14.66 3.63
CA HIS A 47 -5.53 -14.50 2.62
C HIS A 47 -5.95 -13.43 1.61
N PHE A 48 -5.03 -12.52 1.31
CA PHE A 48 -5.27 -11.40 0.40
C PHE A 48 -4.19 -11.38 -0.67
N LYS A 49 -4.62 -11.15 -1.91
CA LYS A 49 -3.75 -10.92 -3.06
C LYS A 49 -4.03 -9.55 -3.64
N PHE A 50 -3.00 -8.73 -3.72
CA PHE A 50 -3.01 -7.38 -4.26
C PHE A 50 -2.21 -7.37 -5.55
N THR A 51 -2.85 -6.97 -6.65
CA THR A 51 -2.21 -6.78 -7.95
C THR A 51 -2.33 -5.32 -8.34
N ILE A 52 -1.23 -4.58 -8.26
CA ILE A 52 -1.16 -3.16 -8.64
C ILE A 52 -0.56 -3.08 -10.04
N THR A 53 -1.32 -2.49 -10.97
CA THR A 53 -0.89 -2.25 -12.35
C THR A 53 -0.75 -0.75 -12.57
N ALA A 54 0.48 -0.26 -12.69
CA ALA A 54 0.81 1.13 -12.96
C ALA A 54 1.54 1.24 -14.30
N GLY A 55 0.79 1.44 -15.38
CA GLY A 55 1.33 1.51 -16.74
C GLY A 55 1.92 0.16 -17.15
N SER A 56 3.24 0.12 -17.38
CA SER A 56 3.99 -1.09 -17.70
C SER A 56 4.50 -1.87 -16.47
N LYS A 57 4.38 -1.32 -15.26
CA LYS A 57 4.81 -1.99 -14.03
C LYS A 57 3.63 -2.71 -13.38
N VAL A 58 3.78 -4.01 -13.16
CA VAL A 58 2.81 -4.85 -12.44
C VAL A 58 3.49 -5.36 -11.18
N ILE A 59 2.88 -5.12 -10.02
CA ILE A 59 3.39 -5.52 -8.72
C ILE A 59 2.33 -6.40 -8.07
N GLN A 60 2.71 -7.62 -7.71
CA GLN A 60 1.84 -8.60 -7.07
C GLN A 60 2.34 -8.87 -5.66
N ASN A 61 1.43 -8.73 -4.69
CA ASN A 61 1.68 -8.91 -3.28
C ASN A 61 0.65 -9.86 -2.69
N GLU A 62 1.10 -10.83 -1.92
CA GLU A 62 0.24 -11.80 -1.26
C GLU A 62 0.55 -11.79 0.24
N PHE A 63 -0.49 -11.72 1.06
CA PHE A 63 -0.33 -11.74 2.51
C PHE A 63 -1.50 -12.38 3.22
N THR A 64 -1.23 -12.89 4.41
CA THR A 64 -2.26 -13.43 5.30
C THR A 64 -2.43 -12.50 6.49
N VAL A 65 -3.68 -12.10 6.77
CA VAL A 65 -4.00 -11.22 7.89
C VAL A 65 -3.63 -11.90 9.22
N GLY A 66 -2.83 -11.20 10.01
CA GLY A 66 -2.32 -11.67 11.31
C GLY A 66 -1.05 -12.52 11.23
N GLU A 67 -0.49 -12.74 10.05
CA GLU A 67 0.76 -13.50 9.85
C GLU A 67 1.86 -12.64 9.22
N GLU A 68 3.12 -12.99 9.48
CA GLU A 68 4.26 -12.36 8.80
C GLU A 68 4.20 -12.71 7.31
N SER A 69 4.19 -11.69 6.46
CA SER A 69 4.22 -11.83 5.00
C SER A 69 5.28 -10.92 4.40
N GLU A 70 5.86 -11.34 3.29
CA GLU A 70 6.83 -10.55 2.54
C GLU A 70 6.11 -9.74 1.46
N LEU A 71 6.16 -8.41 1.56
CA LEU A 71 5.56 -7.50 0.60
C LEU A 71 6.64 -6.79 -0.22
N GLU A 72 6.48 -6.77 -1.54
CA GLU A 72 7.27 -5.96 -2.46
C GLU A 72 6.72 -4.52 -2.50
N THR A 73 7.58 -3.57 -2.16
CA THR A 73 7.30 -2.14 -2.21
C THR A 73 7.51 -1.58 -3.62
N MET A 74 7.06 -0.35 -3.87
CA MET A 74 7.19 0.28 -5.19
C MET A 74 8.64 0.46 -5.63
N THR A 75 9.59 0.52 -4.69
CA THR A 75 11.05 0.58 -4.94
C THR A 75 11.61 -0.76 -5.45
N GLY A 76 10.83 -1.85 -5.40
CA GLY A 76 11.27 -3.22 -5.66
C GLY A 76 11.89 -3.89 -4.44
N GLU A 77 11.96 -3.20 -3.30
CA GLU A 77 12.44 -3.79 -2.06
C GLU A 77 11.35 -4.63 -1.41
N LYS A 78 11.73 -5.82 -0.93
CA LYS A 78 10.86 -6.70 -0.18
C LYS A 78 10.97 -6.44 1.32
N VAL A 79 9.84 -6.24 1.98
CA VAL A 79 9.76 -5.97 3.41
C VAL A 79 8.88 -7.01 4.08
N LYS A 80 9.35 -7.53 5.20
CA LYS A 80 8.54 -8.38 6.06
C LYS A 80 7.64 -7.51 6.93
N THR A 81 6.35 -7.78 6.89
CA THR A 81 5.38 -7.05 7.69
C THR A 81 4.20 -7.93 8.04
N VAL A 82 3.44 -7.50 9.04
CA VAL A 82 2.17 -8.13 9.40
C VAL A 82 1.06 -7.15 9.04
N VAL A 83 0.06 -7.65 8.30
CA VAL A 83 -1.15 -6.88 8.00
C VAL A 83 -2.23 -7.28 9.00
N GLN A 84 -2.78 -6.29 9.70
CA GLN A 84 -3.84 -6.45 10.67
C GLN A 84 -5.15 -5.95 10.06
N LEU A 85 -6.24 -6.69 10.24
CA LEU A 85 -7.58 -6.21 9.87
C LEU A 85 -8.25 -5.64 11.13
N GLU A 86 -8.44 -4.33 11.16
CA GLU A 86 -9.25 -3.66 12.17
C GLU A 86 -10.71 -3.62 11.72
N GLY A 87 -11.60 -4.23 12.50
CA GLY A 87 -13.01 -4.36 12.14
C GLY A 87 -13.20 -5.22 10.90
N ASN A 88 -14.01 -4.73 9.95
CA ASN A 88 -14.36 -5.48 8.73
C ASN A 88 -13.93 -4.78 7.43
N ASN A 89 -13.38 -3.57 7.51
CA ASN A 89 -13.16 -2.72 6.35
C ASN A 89 -11.84 -1.91 6.43
N LYS A 90 -10.98 -2.14 7.42
CA LYS A 90 -9.73 -1.39 7.56
C LYS A 90 -8.53 -2.33 7.74
N LEU A 91 -7.57 -2.26 6.83
CA LEU A 91 -6.29 -2.95 6.90
C LEU A 91 -5.23 -1.97 7.42
N VAL A 92 -4.46 -2.39 8.40
CA VAL A 92 -3.36 -1.61 8.99
C VAL A 92 -2.09 -2.43 8.93
N THR A 93 -1.03 -1.84 8.41
CA THR A 93 0.29 -2.44 8.41
C THR A 93 1.35 -1.41 8.75
N THR A 94 2.45 -1.85 9.36
CA THR A 94 3.56 -0.97 9.74
C THR A 94 4.85 -1.66 9.37
N PHE A 95 5.64 -1.01 8.51
CA PHE A 95 6.93 -1.52 8.04
C PHE A 95 7.90 -0.36 7.88
N LYS A 96 9.17 -0.54 8.26
CA LYS A 96 10.24 0.48 8.06
C LYS A 96 9.83 1.92 8.45
N ASN A 97 9.21 2.11 9.61
CA ASN A 97 8.68 3.39 10.11
C ASN A 97 7.53 4.01 9.28
N ILE A 98 7.07 3.31 8.25
CA ILE A 98 5.90 3.66 7.45
C ILE A 98 4.70 2.95 8.05
N LYS A 99 3.67 3.73 8.39
CA LYS A 99 2.36 3.18 8.73
C LYS A 99 1.46 3.36 7.51
N SER A 100 0.86 2.26 7.06
CA SER A 100 -0.09 2.24 5.95
C SER A 100 -1.43 1.74 6.45
N VAL A 101 -2.48 2.51 6.13
CA VAL A 101 -3.87 2.23 6.49
C VAL A 101 -4.68 2.21 5.20
N THR A 102 -5.35 1.10 4.92
CA THR A 102 -6.23 0.93 3.76
C THR A 102 -7.64 0.70 4.26
N GLU A 103 -8.55 1.62 3.97
CA GLU A 103 -9.95 1.54 4.37
C GLU A 103 -10.87 1.38 3.15
N LEU A 104 -11.83 0.47 3.25
CA LEU A 104 -12.87 0.24 2.26
C LEU A 104 -14.18 0.91 2.73
N ASN A 105 -14.66 1.85 1.92
CA ASN A 105 -15.89 2.59 2.13
C ASN A 105 -16.83 2.35 0.94
N GLY A 106 -17.68 1.32 1.04
CA GLY A 106 -18.52 0.88 -0.07
C GLY A 106 -17.66 0.37 -1.24
N ASP A 107 -17.69 1.09 -2.35
CA ASP A 107 -16.91 0.79 -3.57
C ASP A 107 -15.59 1.57 -3.65
N ILE A 108 -15.29 2.42 -2.66
CA ILE A 108 -14.10 3.28 -2.64
C ILE A 108 -13.07 2.73 -1.66
N ILE A 109 -11.83 2.58 -2.12
CA ILE A 109 -10.69 2.30 -1.24
C ILE A 109 -9.88 3.57 -1.04
N THR A 110 -9.66 3.91 0.24
CA THR A 110 -8.79 4.98 0.65
C THR A 110 -7.52 4.37 1.27
N ASN A 111 -6.37 4.60 0.64
CA ASN A 111 -5.08 4.27 1.24
C ASN A 111 -4.43 5.55 1.79
N VAL A 112 -4.04 5.51 3.06
CA VAL A 112 -3.32 6.58 3.72
C VAL A 112 -2.03 5.99 4.27
N SER A 113 -0.90 6.48 3.76
CA SER A 113 0.42 6.03 4.17
C SER A 113 1.25 7.23 4.59
N TRP A 114 1.93 7.12 5.73
CA TRP A 114 2.84 8.17 6.21
C TRP A 114 4.09 7.57 6.80
N CYS A 115 5.21 8.24 6.57
CA CYS A 115 6.47 7.93 7.22
C CYS A 115 6.52 8.70 8.54
N SER A 116 6.65 7.99 9.65
CA SER A 116 6.89 8.62 10.95
C SER A 116 8.38 8.96 10.98
N GLU A 117 8.75 10.22 11.20
CA GLU A 117 10.14 10.54 11.54
C GLU A 117 10.56 9.73 12.78
N PRO A 118 11.79 9.21 12.85
CA PRO A 118 12.29 8.62 14.08
C PRO A 118 12.29 9.70 15.17
N VAL A 119 11.30 9.67 16.06
CA VAL A 119 11.25 10.54 17.22
C VAL A 119 12.36 10.07 18.16
N ALA A 120 13.53 10.70 18.09
CA ALA A 120 14.56 10.55 19.10
C ALA A 120 14.08 11.22 20.39
N SER A 121 13.36 10.48 21.24
CA SER A 121 13.10 10.90 22.60
C SER A 121 14.40 10.79 23.40
N ARG A 122 15.09 11.92 23.59
CA ARG A 122 16.06 12.06 24.68
C ARG A 122 15.29 12.46 25.93
N ALA A 123 15.43 11.65 26.98
CA ALA A 123 15.13 12.05 28.35
C ALA A 123 16.14 13.09 28.82
#